data_AF-A0A7C7HW42-F1
#
_entry.id   AF-A0A7C7HW42-F1
#
_cell.length_a   1.000
_cell.length_b   1.000
_cell.length_c   1.000
_cell.angle_alpha   90.00
_cell.angle_beta   90.00
_cell.angle_gamma   90.00
#
_symmetry.space_group_name_H-M   'P 1'
#
loop_
_entity.id
_entity.type
_entity.pdbx_description
1 polymer ?
#
loop_
_entity_poly.entity_id
_entity_poly.type
_entity_poly.pdbx_seq_one_letter_code
_entity_poly.pdbx_strand_id
1 'polypeptide(L)'
;MKKIIPNFLNLTLILMGCQSIVPKFDEDHAFEYLVAQCDFGPRNPGSDGYYACLDYMIAELDQYADEIILQDFSYQERRYNNRYELENIIARFNPDAEFQTVISAHWDT
;
A
#
# COMPACT_ATOMS: atom_id res chain seq x y z
N MET A 1 12.55 -44.90 52.82
CA MET A 1 11.55 -44.53 51.79
C MET A 1 11.96 -43.20 51.16
N LYS A 2 12.60 -43.21 49.98
CA LYS A 2 12.95 -41.99 49.24
C LYS A 2 11.82 -41.71 48.24
N LYS A 3 11.10 -40.61 48.41
CA LYS A 3 10.04 -40.20 47.49
C LYS A 3 10.69 -39.64 46.21
N ILE A 4 10.46 -40.33 45.10
CA ILE A 4 10.78 -39.85 43.76
C ILE A 4 9.68 -38.84 43.42
N ILE A 5 10.04 -37.56 43.30
CA ILE A 5 9.15 -36.52 42.81
C ILE A 5 9.33 -36.51 41.28
N PRO A 6 8.30 -36.81 40.47
CA PRO A 6 8.43 -36.72 39.03
C PRO A 6 8.59 -35.26 38.61
N ASN A 7 9.53 -35.09 37.70
CA ASN A 7 9.94 -33.87 37.03
C ASN A 7 8.76 -33.27 36.23
N PHE A 8 7.91 -32.46 36.87
CA PHE A 8 6.71 -31.87 36.25
C PHE A 8 6.94 -30.47 35.65
N LEU A 9 8.18 -29.99 35.55
CA LEU A 9 8.47 -28.61 35.13
C LEU A 9 8.80 -28.44 33.63
N ASN A 10 8.72 -29.49 32.81
CA ASN A 10 9.11 -29.42 31.39
C ASN A 10 8.03 -29.92 30.43
N LEU A 11 6.83 -29.31 30.43
CA LEU A 11 5.85 -29.61 29.35
C LEU A 11 4.88 -28.48 28.95
N THR A 12 5.21 -27.21 29.18
CA THR A 12 4.31 -26.09 28.80
C THR A 12 4.84 -25.24 27.63
N LEU A 13 5.79 -25.75 26.84
CA LEU A 13 6.40 -25.00 25.74
C LEU A 13 6.17 -25.65 24.36
N ILE A 14 4.95 -26.14 24.08
CA ILE A 14 4.60 -26.73 22.76
C ILE A 14 3.22 -26.20 22.26
N LEU A 15 2.95 -24.90 22.42
CA LEU A 15 1.78 -24.26 21.82
C LEU A 15 2.09 -23.00 20.98
N MET A 16 3.37 -22.68 20.76
CA MET A 16 3.77 -21.70 19.73
C MET A 16 3.78 -22.38 18.35
N GLY A 17 2.63 -22.92 17.94
CA GLY A 17 2.43 -23.41 16.58
C GLY A 17 2.30 -22.24 15.60
N CYS A 18 3.01 -22.33 14.47
CA CYS A 18 3.03 -21.43 13.31
C CYS A 18 2.05 -20.25 13.36
N GLN A 19 2.48 -19.11 13.92
CA GLN A 19 1.94 -17.84 13.46
C GLN A 19 2.45 -17.65 12.03
N SER A 20 1.51 -17.52 11.09
CA SER A 20 1.82 -17.10 9.72
C SER A 20 2.56 -15.75 9.82
N ILE A 21 3.74 -15.66 9.21
CA ILE A 21 4.52 -14.42 9.13
C ILE A 21 3.91 -13.38 8.17
N VAL A 22 2.73 -13.67 7.61
CA VAL A 22 2.01 -12.75 6.73
C VAL A 22 1.30 -11.69 7.61
N PRO A 23 1.57 -10.39 7.38
CA PRO A 23 0.82 -9.33 8.06
C PRO A 23 -0.68 -9.48 7.85
N LYS A 24 -1.47 -9.26 8.91
CA LYS A 24 -2.93 -9.20 8.78
C LYS A 24 -3.28 -7.90 8.04
N PHE A 25 -4.05 -8.01 6.96
CA PHE A 25 -4.64 -6.85 6.30
C PHE A 25 -5.66 -6.17 7.23
N ASP A 26 -5.63 -4.85 7.30
CA ASP A 26 -6.54 -4.03 8.10
C ASP A 26 -7.57 -3.36 7.17
N GLU A 27 -8.78 -3.91 7.18
CA GLU A 27 -9.87 -3.47 6.32
C GLU A 27 -10.40 -2.07 6.66
N ASP A 28 -10.37 -1.68 7.94
CA ASP A 28 -10.87 -0.38 8.39
C ASP A 28 -9.91 0.71 7.92
N HIS A 29 -8.60 0.49 8.10
CA HIS A 29 -7.59 1.42 7.62
C HIS A 29 -7.59 1.53 6.08
N ALA A 30 -7.80 0.42 5.37
CA ALA A 30 -7.93 0.46 3.92
C ALA A 30 -9.15 1.26 3.45
N PHE A 31 -10.26 1.21 4.19
CA PHE A 31 -11.45 2.01 3.89
C PHE A 31 -11.23 3.49 4.16
N GLU A 32 -10.45 3.86 5.19
CA GLU A 32 -10.06 5.25 5.44
C GLU A 32 -9.29 5.86 4.26
N TYR A 33 -8.37 5.11 3.64
CA TYR A 33 -7.68 5.56 2.42
C TYR A 33 -8.62 5.81 1.24
N LEU A 34 -9.68 5.01 1.11
CA LEU A 34 -10.71 5.22 0.08
C LEU A 34 -11.49 6.51 0.36
N VAL A 35 -11.91 6.72 1.61
CA VAL A 35 -12.65 7.91 2.02
C VAL A 35 -11.82 9.17 1.78
N ALA A 36 -10.54 9.17 2.17
CA ALA A 36 -9.63 10.29 1.95
C ALA A 36 -9.54 10.67 0.47
N GLN A 37 -9.40 9.69 -0.43
CA GLN A 37 -9.37 9.92 -1.88
C GLN A 37 -10.70 10.50 -2.40
N CYS A 38 -11.83 10.03 -1.88
CA CYS A 38 -13.16 10.53 -2.26
C CYS A 38 -13.42 11.97 -1.75
N ASP A 39 -12.86 12.35 -0.60
CA ASP A 39 -13.06 13.66 0.01
C ASP A 39 -12.39 14.80 -0.78
N PHE A 40 -11.40 14.49 -1.63
CA PHE A 40 -10.86 15.45 -2.61
C PHE A 40 -11.82 15.78 -3.75
N GLY A 41 -12.94 15.05 -3.86
CA GLY A 41 -13.88 15.14 -4.98
C GLY A 41 -13.43 14.33 -6.20
N PRO A 42 -14.08 14.53 -7.37
CA PRO A 42 -13.74 13.80 -8.59
C PRO A 42 -12.29 14.05 -9.05
N ARG A 43 -11.54 13.00 -9.37
CA ARG A 43 -10.14 13.07 -9.84
C ARG A 43 -10.02 12.99 -11.36
N ASN A 44 -10.91 13.67 -12.08
CA ASN A 44 -10.79 13.73 -13.53
C ASN A 44 -9.48 14.48 -13.90
N PRO A 45 -8.78 14.10 -14.98
CA PRO A 45 -7.59 14.79 -15.47
C PRO A 45 -7.66 16.33 -15.40
N GLY A 46 -6.69 16.94 -14.70
CA GLY A 46 -6.56 18.40 -14.59
C GLY A 46 -7.50 19.10 -13.59
N SER A 47 -8.30 18.36 -12.82
CA SER A 47 -9.13 18.93 -11.75
C SER A 47 -8.36 19.19 -10.46
N ASP A 48 -8.87 20.05 -9.58
CA ASP A 48 -8.28 20.29 -8.26
C ASP A 48 -8.22 19.00 -7.42
N GLY A 49 -9.24 18.13 -7.54
CA GLY A 49 -9.29 16.83 -6.86
C GLY A 49 -8.22 15.86 -7.35
N TYR A 50 -7.84 15.93 -8.64
CA TYR A 50 -6.72 15.15 -9.19
C TYR A 50 -5.40 15.54 -8.52
N TYR A 51 -5.08 16.84 -8.48
CA TYR A 51 -3.82 17.32 -7.89
C TYR A 51 -3.75 17.11 -6.38
N ALA A 52 -4.84 17.36 -5.66
CA ALA A 52 -4.89 17.10 -4.21
C ALA A 52 -4.71 15.61 -3.88
N CYS A 53 -5.33 14.72 -4.66
CA CYS A 53 -5.18 13.28 -4.48
C CYS A 53 -3.78 12.78 -4.87
N LEU A 54 -3.17 13.35 -5.91
CA LEU A 54 -1.78 13.09 -6.31
C LEU A 54 -0.81 13.38 -5.16
N ASP A 55 -0.88 14.59 -4.60
CA ASP A 55 -0.04 15.02 -3.48
C ASP A 55 -0.25 14.11 -2.25
N TYR A 56 -1.50 13.77 -1.95
CA TYR A 56 -1.86 12.86 -0.87
C TYR A 56 -1.24 11.46 -1.05
N MET A 57 -1.38 10.84 -2.22
CA MET A 57 -0.84 9.49 -2.45
C MET A 57 0.69 9.48 -2.41
N ILE A 58 1.35 10.51 -2.92
CA ILE A 58 2.81 10.63 -2.84
C ILE A 58 3.24 10.69 -1.37
N ALA A 59 2.62 11.57 -0.59
CA ALA A 59 2.92 11.71 0.84
C ALA A 59 2.61 10.43 1.65
N GLU A 60 1.54 9.71 1.30
CA GLU A 60 1.17 8.47 1.97
C GLU A 60 2.17 7.34 1.63
N LEU A 61 2.50 7.16 0.35
CA LEU A 61 3.40 6.09 -0.10
C LEU A 61 4.85 6.33 0.33
N ASP A 62 5.32 7.59 0.38
CA ASP A 62 6.68 7.95 0.80
C ASP A 62 6.98 7.54 2.25
N GLN A 63 5.95 7.41 3.10
CA GLN A 63 6.12 6.92 4.47
C GLN A 63 6.53 5.44 4.55
N TYR A 64 6.29 4.68 3.48
CA TYR A 64 6.46 3.22 3.48
C TYR A 64 7.44 2.72 2.42
N ALA A 65 7.47 3.34 1.24
CA ALA A 65 8.28 2.91 0.11
C ALA A 65 9.76 3.23 0.32
N ASP A 66 10.63 2.39 -0.23
CA ASP A 66 12.08 2.68 -0.26
C ASP A 66 12.41 3.73 -1.34
N GLU A 67 11.58 3.81 -2.39
CA GLU A 67 11.73 4.75 -3.50
C GLU A 67 10.37 5.09 -4.10
N ILE A 68 10.13 6.39 -4.31
CA ILE A 68 9.01 6.91 -5.10
C ILE A 68 9.55 7.37 -6.46
N ILE A 69 9.00 6.82 -7.53
CA ILE A 69 9.26 7.27 -8.90
C ILE A 69 7.98 7.91 -9.42
N LEU A 70 8.08 9.17 -9.82
CA LEU A 70 7.02 9.86 -10.53
C LEU A 70 7.32 9.78 -12.03
N GLN A 71 6.36 9.25 -12.80
CA GLN A 71 6.48 9.14 -14.24
C GLN A 71 5.44 10.05 -14.89
N ASP A 72 5.92 11.18 -15.40
CA ASP A 72 5.14 12.14 -16.17
C ASP A 72 4.79 11.61 -17.56
N PHE A 73 3.58 11.92 -18.03
CA PHE A 73 3.17 11.67 -19.41
C PHE A 73 2.07 12.63 -19.86
N SER A 74 2.03 12.91 -21.17
CA SER A 74 0.96 13.71 -21.78
C SER A 74 -0.09 12.82 -22.42
N TYR A 75 -1.38 13.09 -22.16
CA TYR A 75 -2.51 12.41 -22.77
C TYR A 75 -3.40 13.38 -23.54
N GLN A 76 -3.72 13.03 -24.79
CA GLN A 76 -4.68 13.74 -25.62
C GLN A 76 -6.02 12.99 -25.58
N GLU A 77 -7.03 13.56 -24.93
CA GLU A 77 -8.35 12.94 -24.90
C GLU A 77 -9.06 13.04 -26.26
N ARG A 78 -9.91 12.05 -26.55
CA ARG A 78 -10.52 11.92 -27.87
C ARG A 78 -11.77 12.78 -28.09
N ARG A 79 -12.47 13.18 -27.02
CA ARG A 79 -13.83 13.74 -27.14
C ARG A 79 -13.83 15.22 -27.45
N TYR A 80 -13.03 15.99 -26.71
CA TYR A 80 -12.92 17.44 -26.83
C TYR A 80 -11.53 17.89 -27.26
N ASN A 81 -10.60 16.96 -27.48
CA ASN A 81 -9.21 17.23 -27.87
C ASN A 81 -8.49 18.11 -26.83
N ASN A 82 -8.82 17.92 -25.55
CA ASN A 82 -8.03 18.47 -24.46
C ASN A 82 -6.74 17.65 -24.30
N ARG A 83 -5.68 18.33 -23.87
CA ARG A 83 -4.40 17.73 -23.54
C ARG A 83 -4.20 17.86 -22.04
N TYR A 84 -3.84 16.76 -21.39
CA TYR A 84 -3.56 16.70 -19.97
C TYR A 84 -2.12 16.25 -19.76
N GLU A 85 -1.46 16.84 -18.79
CA GLU A 85 -0.18 16.37 -18.25
C GLU A 85 -0.53 15.59 -16.98
N LEU A 86 -0.16 14.32 -16.95
CA LEU A 86 -0.59 13.31 -15.98
C LEU A 86 0.62 12.59 -15.40
N GLU A 87 0.39 11.93 -14.27
CA GLU A 87 1.46 11.30 -13.50
C GLU A 87 1.06 9.89 -13.06
N ASN A 88 1.95 8.93 -13.35
CA ASN A 88 1.94 7.62 -12.70
C ASN A 88 2.82 7.72 -11.44
N ILE A 89 2.34 7.18 -10.32
CA ILE A 89 3.12 7.02 -9.09
C ILE A 89 3.58 5.57 -9.00
N ILE A 90 4.88 5.35 -8.86
CA ILE A 90 5.46 4.02 -8.70
C ILE A 90 6.19 3.99 -7.35
N ALA A 91 5.60 3.31 -6.38
CA ALA A 91 6.21 3.02 -5.09
C ALA A 91 6.97 1.70 -5.15
N ARG A 92 8.29 1.74 -4.95
CA ARG A 92 9.16 0.55 -4.95
C ARG A 92 9.58 0.17 -3.55
N PHE A 93 9.61 -1.14 -3.31
CA PHE A 93 10.06 -1.75 -2.07
C PHE A 93 11.16 -2.75 -2.41
N ASN A 94 12.23 -2.76 -1.63
CA ASN A 94 13.42 -3.58 -1.83
C ASN A 94 13.92 -3.51 -3.30
N PRO A 95 14.36 -2.33 -3.78
CA PRO A 95 14.66 -2.09 -5.19
C PRO A 95 15.77 -2.97 -5.76
N ASP A 96 16.62 -3.54 -4.90
CA ASP A 96 17.74 -4.41 -5.26
C ASP A 96 17.36 -5.90 -5.40
N ALA A 97 16.09 -6.27 -5.13
CA ALA A 97 15.64 -7.65 -5.27
C ALA A 97 15.61 -8.10 -6.74
N GLU A 98 16.14 -9.30 -7.01
CA GLU A 98 16.17 -9.92 -8.34
C GLU A 98 14.75 -10.17 -8.90
N PHE A 99 13.80 -10.50 -8.01
CA PHE A 99 12.40 -10.69 -8.35
C PHE A 99 11.54 -9.57 -7.76
N GLN A 100 10.68 -9.00 -8.59
CA GLN A 100 9.77 -7.92 -8.24
C GLN A 100 8.33 -8.33 -8.59
N THR A 101 7.39 -8.11 -7.68
CA THR A 101 5.96 -8.26 -7.92
C THR A 101 5.34 -6.89 -8.15
N VAL A 102 4.57 -6.73 -9.23
CA VAL A 102 3.83 -5.49 -9.50
C VAL A 102 2.39 -5.66 -9.06
N ILE A 103 1.94 -4.75 -8.19
CA ILE A 103 0.52 -4.55 -7.84
C ILE A 103 0.15 -3.16 -8.34
N SER A 104 -0.91 -3.06 -9.14
CA SER A 104 -1.30 -1.79 -9.76
C SER A 104 -2.81 -1.57 -9.71
N ALA A 105 -3.20 -0.29 -9.66
CA ALA A 105 -4.55 0.20 -9.78
C ALA A 105 -4.53 1.53 -10.54
N HIS A 106 -5.65 1.90 -11.17
CA HIS A 106 -5.85 3.27 -11.63
C HIS A 106 -6.42 4.11 -10.47
N TRP A 107 -6.16 5.42 -10.47
CA TRP A 107 -6.54 6.31 -9.36
C TRP A 107 -7.37 7.52 -9.81
N ASP A 108 -7.26 7.91 -11.08
CA ASP A 108 -8.12 8.90 -11.73
C ASP A 108 -9.58 8.41 -11.87
N THR A 109 -10.49 9.34 -12.18
CA THR A 109 -11.93 9.08 -12.39
C THR A 109 -12.38 9.53 -13.77
#